data_AF-A0AAJ4WTS0-F1
#
_entry.id   AF-A0AAJ4WTS0-F1
#
_cell.length_a   1.000
_cell.length_b   1.000
_cell.length_c   1.000
_cell.angle_alpha   90.00
_cell.angle_beta   90.00
_cell.angle_gamma   90.00
#
_symmetry.space_group_name_H-M   'P 1'
#
loop_
_entity.id
_entity.type
_entity.pdbx_description
1 polymer ?
#
loop_
_entity_poly.entity_id
_entity_poly.type
_entity_poly.pdbx_seq_one_letter_code
_entity_poly.pdbx_strand_id
1 'polypeptide(L)'
;MYIRFDKAGRNLPRYLPDRLKRPSLSRCTRAAACGLIVILHPVQGLAQATPGSLSSQAVVGGNVKQHADAVLAVMTYTTVPDVTTSSLSINSGTTGNPSFGQSQLGGGFTISRSFPLYVEGTIAYSRYDPTFIATDGADQRPVPAKWNTFSGTVGIGWDFRITNELVFRPILNGTIGRVSSDLKVGQSIFNRITDRNLQFLENGSLDAYGYGGSLMLDYEHYRDNYEIDAELRATDIYLRSFGSSSEAVQGSAMAQQVSLWTRWRAPTGWHALDRPIRYVLEFAYSHYFGDSAGVLGFNELTSLGVGLELDSSRYPIIVTRTRAMVRYVFGHNVHGVSFGFAMSF
;
A
#
# COMPACT_ATOMS: atom_id res chain seq x y z
N MET A 1 7.64 0.84 3.12
CA MET A 1 9.08 0.85 2.77
C MET A 1 9.21 0.46 1.31
N TYR A 2 9.70 1.35 0.46
CA TYR A 2 9.87 1.07 -0.97
C TYR A 2 11.30 0.63 -1.27
N ILE A 3 11.47 -0.49 -1.99
CA ILE A 3 12.76 -1.00 -2.43
C ILE A 3 12.84 -0.86 -3.95
N ARG A 4 13.71 0.02 -4.43
CA ARG A 4 14.03 0.14 -5.87
C ARG A 4 15.50 -0.21 -6.09
N PHE A 5 15.76 -1.10 -7.04
CA PHE A 5 17.11 -1.34 -7.54
C PHE A 5 17.44 -0.26 -8.58
N ASP A 6 18.22 0.75 -8.19
CA ASP A 6 18.70 1.75 -9.14
C ASP A 6 19.82 1.11 -9.95
N LYS A 7 19.64 1.00 -11.26
CA LYS A 7 20.71 0.56 -12.16
C LYS A 7 21.81 1.61 -12.16
N ALA A 8 22.94 1.31 -11.54
CA ALA A 8 24.21 2.00 -11.77
C ALA A 8 24.59 1.84 -13.25
N GLY A 9 24.24 2.85 -14.04
CA GLY A 9 24.44 2.86 -15.48
C GLY A 9 24.71 4.27 -16.00
N ARG A 10 25.82 4.88 -15.61
CA ARG A 10 26.46 5.94 -16.40
C ARG A 10 27.96 5.65 -16.54
N ASN A 11 28.41 5.66 -17.79
CA ASN A 11 29.80 5.66 -18.19
C ASN A 11 30.54 6.80 -17.49
N LEU A 12 31.51 6.46 -16.64
CA LEU A 12 32.48 7.42 -16.09
C LEU A 12 33.49 7.80 -17.19
N PRO A 13 33.81 9.09 -17.39
CA PRO A 13 34.97 9.45 -18.19
C PRO A 13 36.25 8.95 -17.49
N ARG A 14 37.10 8.27 -18.27
CA ARG A 14 38.44 7.84 -17.85
C ARG A 14 39.26 9.06 -17.41
N TYR A 15 39.53 9.17 -16.11
CA TYR A 15 40.77 9.75 -15.61
C TYR A 15 41.21 8.96 -14.37
N LEU A 16 42.26 8.16 -14.56
CA LEU A 16 43.09 7.60 -13.49
C LEU A 16 44.14 8.66 -13.12
N PRO A 17 44.58 8.71 -11.85
CA PRO A 17 45.86 8.08 -11.59
C PRO A 17 45.88 7.15 -10.36
N ASP A 18 47.02 6.49 -10.28
CA ASP A 18 47.36 5.24 -9.61
C ASP A 18 47.28 5.20 -8.07
N ARG A 19 47.27 3.94 -7.60
CA ARG A 19 47.64 3.42 -6.28
C ARG A 19 46.68 3.72 -5.12
N LEU A 20 45.90 2.69 -4.77
CA LEU A 20 45.93 2.08 -3.44
C LEU A 20 45.53 0.60 -3.55
N LYS A 21 46.32 -0.25 -2.90
CA LYS A 21 46.33 -1.71 -3.00
C LYS A 21 44.97 -2.31 -2.61
N ARG A 22 44.50 -3.27 -3.41
CA ARG A 22 43.36 -4.15 -3.12
C ARG A 22 43.73 -5.17 -2.03
N PRO A 23 42.88 -5.43 -1.04
CA PRO A 23 42.77 -6.77 -0.47
C PRO A 23 41.70 -7.55 -1.25
N SER A 24 42.08 -8.71 -1.77
CA SER A 24 41.14 -9.69 -2.28
C SER A 24 40.38 -10.31 -1.10
N LEU A 25 39.08 -10.09 -1.03
CA LEU A 25 38.20 -10.86 -0.15
C LEU A 25 37.19 -11.63 -0.99
N SER A 26 37.09 -12.90 -0.59
CA SER A 26 36.55 -14.04 -1.31
C SER A 26 35.02 -14.01 -1.43
N ARG A 27 34.55 -14.70 -2.47
CA ARG A 27 33.15 -15.12 -2.63
C ARG A 27 32.76 -16.04 -1.47
N CYS A 28 32.08 -15.54 -0.45
CA CYS A 28 31.16 -16.29 0.43
C CYS A 28 30.70 -15.40 1.59
N THR A 29 29.71 -14.54 1.37
CA THR A 29 28.80 -14.03 2.41
C THR A 29 27.67 -13.23 1.75
N ARG A 30 26.66 -13.94 1.25
CA ARG A 30 25.35 -13.36 0.91
C ARG A 30 24.29 -14.13 1.72
N ALA A 31 24.29 -13.89 3.02
CA ALA A 31 23.21 -14.24 3.92
C ALA A 31 23.35 -13.34 5.15
N ALA A 32 22.21 -12.92 5.69
CA ALA A 32 22.03 -12.10 6.89
C ALA A 32 22.13 -10.57 6.71
N ALA A 33 20.97 -9.95 6.48
CA ALA A 33 20.60 -8.69 7.11
C ALA A 33 19.06 -8.57 7.18
N CYS A 34 18.44 -9.43 8.01
CA CYS A 34 17.21 -9.10 8.73
C CYS A 34 17.62 -8.14 9.87
N GLY A 35 16.86 -7.19 10.38
CA GLY A 35 15.51 -6.70 10.13
C GLY A 35 15.31 -5.57 11.16
N LEU A 36 14.69 -4.46 10.77
CA LEU A 36 14.27 -3.44 11.72
C LEU A 36 12.84 -3.05 11.36
N ILE A 37 11.88 -3.74 11.98
CA ILE A 37 10.47 -3.36 11.95
C ILE A 37 10.27 -2.41 13.12
N VAL A 38 10.06 -1.12 12.83
CA VAL A 38 9.61 -0.16 13.83
C VAL A 38 8.09 -0.20 13.88
N ILE A 39 7.54 -0.77 14.95
CA ILE A 39 6.10 -0.74 15.25
C ILE A 39 5.82 0.59 15.97
N LEU A 40 5.17 1.54 15.30
CA LEU A 40 4.66 2.76 15.93
C LEU A 40 3.21 2.50 16.37
N HIS A 41 2.98 2.46 17.68
CA HIS A 41 1.64 2.41 18.27
C HIS A 41 1.01 3.80 18.29
N PRO A 42 -0.24 3.99 17.80
CA PRO A 42 -0.94 5.26 17.96
C PRO A 42 -1.44 5.43 19.40
N VAL A 43 -1.13 6.59 19.99
CA VAL A 43 -1.63 7.05 21.29
C VAL A 43 -3.05 7.61 21.10
N GLN A 44 -4.03 7.12 21.87
CA GLN A 44 -5.43 7.53 21.76
C GLN A 44 -5.72 8.72 22.69
N GLY A 45 -6.28 9.81 22.15
CA GLY A 45 -6.90 10.90 22.91
C GLY A 45 -8.42 10.70 23.00
N LEU A 46 -9.01 10.95 24.17
CA LEU A 46 -10.46 10.90 24.38
C LEU A 46 -11.15 12.10 23.73
N ALA A 47 -12.15 11.87 22.88
CA ALA A 47 -13.19 12.84 22.58
C ALA A 47 -14.52 12.13 22.26
N GLN A 48 -15.60 12.62 22.84
CA GLN A 48 -16.97 12.18 22.56
C GLN A 48 -17.52 12.91 21.34
N ALA A 49 -18.11 12.21 20.38
CA ALA A 49 -18.99 12.82 19.38
C ALA A 49 -19.97 11.81 18.76
N THR A 50 -21.11 12.37 18.35
CA THR A 50 -22.39 11.77 17.99
C THR A 50 -22.37 11.12 16.59
N PRO A 51 -22.97 9.94 16.38
CA PRO A 51 -22.73 9.17 15.16
C PRO A 51 -23.70 9.50 14.01
N GLY A 52 -23.13 9.70 12.82
CA GLY A 52 -23.84 9.82 11.53
C GLY A 52 -24.04 8.45 10.87
N SER A 53 -25.24 8.21 10.36
CA SER A 53 -25.77 6.90 9.95
C SER A 53 -25.12 6.34 8.66
N LEU A 54 -24.42 5.21 8.78
CA LEU A 54 -24.44 4.16 7.75
C LEU A 54 -25.84 3.54 7.78
N SER A 55 -26.50 3.42 6.62
CA SER A 55 -27.87 2.94 6.46
C SER A 55 -28.18 1.74 7.35
N SER A 56 -28.93 2.00 8.42
CA SER A 56 -29.28 1.06 9.47
C SER A 56 -30.41 0.14 9.00
N GLN A 57 -30.06 -0.88 8.23
CA GLN A 57 -30.91 -2.06 8.06
C GLN A 57 -30.04 -3.29 8.26
N ALA A 58 -29.73 -3.59 9.52
CA ALA A 58 -29.37 -4.92 9.94
C ALA A 58 -30.60 -5.83 9.75
N VAL A 59 -30.78 -6.34 8.54
CA VAL A 59 -31.68 -7.47 8.33
C VAL A 59 -30.97 -8.70 8.88
N VAL A 60 -31.37 -9.12 10.07
CA VAL A 60 -31.09 -10.47 10.56
C VAL A 60 -31.66 -11.44 9.51
N GLY A 61 -30.76 -12.16 8.81
CA GLY A 61 -31.06 -12.95 7.61
C GLY A 61 -30.50 -12.40 6.29
N GLY A 62 -29.79 -11.27 6.32
CA GLY A 62 -29.16 -10.62 5.17
C GLY A 62 -28.10 -11.48 4.48
N ASN A 63 -28.08 -11.39 3.15
CA ASN A 63 -27.33 -12.23 2.23
C ASN A 63 -25.82 -12.29 2.59
N VAL A 64 -25.37 -13.42 3.15
CA VAL A 64 -23.98 -13.71 3.57
C VAL A 64 -22.96 -13.35 2.47
N LYS A 65 -23.36 -13.50 1.21
CA LYS A 65 -22.55 -13.10 0.05
C LYS A 65 -22.27 -11.59 0.01
N GLN A 66 -23.26 -10.74 0.27
CA GLN A 66 -23.07 -9.27 0.26
C GLN A 66 -22.06 -8.83 1.33
N HIS A 67 -22.03 -9.51 2.48
CA HIS A 67 -21.03 -9.25 3.52
C HIS A 67 -19.63 -9.71 3.09
N ALA A 68 -19.51 -10.89 2.48
CA ALA A 68 -18.24 -11.36 1.94
C ALA A 68 -17.71 -10.44 0.83
N ASP A 69 -18.60 -9.97 -0.07
CA ASP A 69 -18.28 -9.01 -1.13
C ASP A 69 -17.79 -7.68 -0.53
N ALA A 70 -18.46 -7.14 0.50
CA ALA A 70 -18.03 -5.91 1.18
C ALA A 70 -16.68 -6.04 1.90
N VAL A 71 -16.40 -7.19 2.51
CA VAL A 71 -15.10 -7.48 3.14
C VAL A 71 -13.98 -7.52 2.09
N LEU A 72 -14.22 -8.17 0.95
CA LEU A 72 -13.26 -8.17 -0.16
C LEU A 72 -13.10 -6.78 -0.79
N ALA A 73 -14.17 -5.99 -0.84
CA ALA A 73 -14.14 -4.62 -1.33
C ALA A 73 -13.20 -3.74 -0.48
N VAL A 74 -13.18 -3.89 0.84
CA VAL A 74 -12.20 -3.21 1.71
C VAL A 74 -10.77 -3.71 1.45
N MET A 75 -10.59 -5.02 1.20
CA MET A 75 -9.28 -5.58 0.89
C MET A 75 -8.67 -4.95 -0.37
N THR A 76 -9.48 -4.54 -1.37
CA THR A 76 -9.01 -3.97 -2.64
C THR A 76 -7.97 -2.85 -2.48
N TYR A 77 -8.13 -1.96 -1.48
CA TYR A 77 -7.20 -0.87 -1.16
C TYR A 77 -5.77 -1.32 -0.80
N THR A 78 -5.60 -2.60 -0.46
CA THR A 78 -4.29 -3.19 -0.14
C THR A 78 -3.71 -4.02 -1.29
N THR A 79 -4.52 -4.35 -2.29
CA THR A 79 -4.16 -5.28 -3.37
C THR A 79 -3.48 -4.60 -4.55
N VAL A 80 -3.81 -3.34 -4.84
CA VAL A 80 -3.19 -2.59 -5.94
C VAL A 80 -1.78 -2.17 -5.50
N PRO A 81 -0.73 -2.56 -6.24
CA PRO A 81 0.60 -2.04 -5.99
C PRO A 81 0.62 -0.53 -6.23
N ASP A 82 1.02 0.24 -5.22
CA ASP A 82 1.24 1.68 -5.33
C ASP A 82 2.70 2.01 -5.00
N VAL A 83 3.29 2.95 -5.73
CA VAL A 83 4.66 3.45 -5.53
C VAL A 83 4.82 4.19 -4.20
N THR A 84 3.72 4.60 -3.58
CA THR A 84 3.71 5.29 -2.28
C THR A 84 3.86 4.38 -1.05
N THR A 85 4.47 3.19 -1.17
CA THR A 85 4.57 2.19 -0.07
C THR A 85 4.98 2.78 1.28
N SER A 86 3.99 3.03 2.13
CA SER A 86 4.11 3.83 3.35
C SER A 86 3.19 3.29 4.44
N SER A 87 3.36 3.80 5.66
CA SER A 87 2.33 3.70 6.67
C SER A 87 1.38 4.89 6.46
N LEU A 88 0.12 4.59 6.13
CA LEU A 88 -0.95 5.54 5.85
C LEU A 88 -1.99 5.43 6.96
N SER A 89 -2.27 6.54 7.64
CA SER A 89 -3.39 6.65 8.57
C SER A 89 -4.40 7.62 8.00
N ILE A 90 -5.62 7.14 7.76
CA ILE A 90 -6.73 7.92 7.23
C ILE A 90 -7.79 8.11 8.32
N ASN A 91 -8.13 9.37 8.57
CA ASN A 91 -9.25 9.78 9.41
C ASN A 91 -10.44 10.17 8.53
N SER A 92 -11.62 9.61 8.83
CA SER A 92 -12.87 10.08 8.26
C SER A 92 -13.38 11.30 9.02
N GLY A 93 -13.71 12.37 8.29
CA GLY A 93 -14.18 13.64 8.88
C GLY A 93 -15.54 13.54 9.57
N THR A 94 -16.31 12.48 9.32
CA THR A 94 -17.64 12.24 9.92
C THR A 94 -17.62 11.42 11.20
N THR A 95 -16.53 10.70 11.53
CA THR A 95 -16.48 9.80 12.70
C THR A 95 -15.30 10.06 13.64
N GLY A 96 -14.36 10.96 13.30
CA GLY A 96 -13.31 11.43 14.21
C GLY A 96 -12.29 10.37 14.67
N ASN A 97 -12.35 9.15 14.12
CA ASN A 97 -11.49 8.01 14.42
C ASN A 97 -10.69 7.69 13.14
N PRO A 98 -9.43 7.17 13.20
CA PRO A 98 -8.83 6.56 12.02
C PRO A 98 -9.69 5.37 11.62
N SER A 99 -10.56 5.57 10.62
CA SER A 99 -11.41 4.50 10.10
C SER A 99 -10.56 3.45 9.40
N PHE A 100 -9.39 3.81 8.88
CA PHE A 100 -8.51 2.92 8.12
C PHE A 100 -7.04 3.28 8.31
N GLY A 101 -6.24 2.31 8.76
CA GLY A 101 -4.78 2.39 8.79
C GLY A 101 -4.17 1.30 7.93
N GLN A 102 -3.12 1.62 7.17
CA GLN A 102 -2.44 0.68 6.28
C GLN A 102 -0.93 0.82 6.42
N SER A 103 -0.20 -0.28 6.30
CA SER A 103 1.24 -0.31 6.13
C SER A 103 1.58 -1.17 4.93
N GLN A 104 2.36 -0.63 3.99
CA GLN A 104 2.76 -1.35 2.79
C GLN A 104 4.28 -1.32 2.59
N LEU A 105 4.80 -2.45 2.12
CA LEU A 105 6.15 -2.61 1.64
C LEU A 105 6.09 -3.15 0.22
N GLY A 106 6.94 -2.64 -0.66
CA GLY A 106 6.93 -3.07 -2.04
C GLY A 106 8.10 -2.55 -2.84
N GLY A 107 8.23 -3.09 -4.04
CA GLY A 107 9.31 -2.76 -4.94
C GLY A 107 9.12 -3.38 -6.30
N GLY A 108 9.86 -2.86 -7.28
CA GLY A 108 9.88 -3.42 -8.62
C GLY A 108 11.16 -3.04 -9.36
N PHE A 109 11.55 -3.87 -10.32
CA PHE A 109 12.72 -3.62 -11.16
C PHE A 109 12.61 -4.32 -12.51
N THR A 110 13.28 -3.74 -13.51
CA THR A 110 13.48 -4.36 -14.82
C THR A 110 14.81 -5.10 -14.84
N ILE A 111 14.81 -6.39 -15.21
CA ILE A 111 15.99 -7.26 -15.24
C ILE A 111 17.14 -6.61 -16.01
N SER A 112 16.94 -6.24 -17.28
CA SER A 112 17.99 -5.59 -18.09
C SER A 112 17.41 -4.75 -19.22
N ARG A 113 18.27 -4.05 -19.98
CA ARG A 113 17.82 -3.35 -21.19
C ARG A 113 17.56 -4.32 -22.35
N SER A 114 18.39 -5.35 -22.50
CA SER A 114 18.31 -6.38 -23.55
C SER A 114 17.24 -7.43 -23.29
N PHE A 115 16.93 -7.69 -22.02
CA PHE A 115 15.83 -8.52 -21.56
C PHE A 115 14.93 -7.68 -20.63
N PRO A 116 13.99 -6.90 -21.21
CA PRO A 116 13.20 -5.87 -20.51
C PRO A 116 12.02 -6.45 -19.70
N LEU A 117 12.23 -7.62 -19.08
CA LEU A 117 11.26 -8.21 -18.17
C LEU A 117 11.24 -7.39 -16.87
N TYR A 118 10.06 -6.91 -16.50
CA TYR A 118 9.79 -6.21 -15.25
C TYR A 118 9.15 -7.17 -14.24
N VAL A 119 9.54 -7.05 -12.98
CA VAL A 119 8.93 -7.79 -11.87
C VAL A 119 8.65 -6.81 -10.75
N GLU A 120 7.48 -6.93 -10.12
CA GLU A 120 7.09 -6.19 -8.93
C GLU A 120 6.50 -7.10 -7.85
N GLY A 121 6.58 -6.64 -6.61
CA GLY A 121 5.97 -7.29 -5.48
C GLY A 121 5.62 -6.29 -4.38
N THR A 122 4.46 -6.47 -3.77
CA THR A 122 3.98 -5.71 -2.62
C THR A 122 3.41 -6.64 -1.56
N ILE A 123 3.60 -6.26 -0.30
CA ILE A 123 2.91 -6.82 0.86
C ILE A 123 2.28 -5.68 1.63
N ALA A 124 1.04 -5.87 2.06
CA ALA A 124 0.28 -4.85 2.75
C ALA A 124 -0.44 -5.45 3.95
N TYR A 125 -0.50 -4.64 5.01
CA TYR A 125 -1.34 -4.88 6.16
C TYR A 125 -2.26 -3.68 6.32
N SER A 126 -3.55 -3.89 6.59
CA SER A 126 -4.45 -2.81 6.98
C SER A 126 -5.35 -3.22 8.13
N ARG A 127 -5.82 -2.21 8.85
CA ARG A 127 -6.82 -2.33 9.89
C ARG A 127 -7.94 -1.32 9.64
N TYR A 128 -9.15 -1.83 9.58
CA TYR A 128 -10.38 -1.08 9.40
C TYR A 128 -11.24 -1.27 10.65
N ASP A 129 -11.52 -0.19 11.38
CA ASP A 129 -12.26 -0.21 12.66
C ASP A 129 -13.60 0.57 12.52
N PRO A 130 -14.59 0.08 11.73
CA PRO A 130 -15.90 0.72 11.61
C PRO A 130 -16.72 0.62 12.90
N THR A 131 -17.37 1.73 13.26
CA THR A 131 -18.43 1.76 14.27
C THR A 131 -19.79 1.73 13.57
N PHE A 132 -20.47 0.57 13.58
CA PHE A 132 -21.84 0.48 13.09
C PHE A 132 -22.82 0.91 14.17
N ILE A 133 -23.80 1.77 13.89
CA ILE A 133 -24.92 1.99 14.81
C ILE A 133 -26.00 0.95 14.48
N ALA A 134 -26.18 -0.06 15.33
CA ALA A 134 -27.38 -0.89 15.27
C ALA A 134 -28.52 -0.14 15.99
N THR A 135 -29.70 -0.06 15.36
CA THR A 135 -30.91 0.52 15.96
C THR A 135 -31.98 -0.56 16.05
N ASP A 136 -32.56 -0.77 17.23
CA ASP A 136 -33.71 -1.67 17.44
C ASP A 136 -34.97 -0.86 17.79
N GLY A 137 -35.15 0.27 17.10
CA GLY A 137 -36.30 1.17 17.26
C GLY A 137 -36.27 2.09 18.49
N ALA A 138 -35.56 1.75 19.57
CA ALA A 138 -35.45 2.59 20.79
C ALA A 138 -34.00 2.87 21.25
N ASP A 139 -33.05 1.96 20.97
CA ASP A 139 -31.66 2.08 21.39
C ASP A 139 -30.72 2.08 20.18
N GLN A 140 -29.82 3.07 20.13
CA GLN A 140 -28.68 3.10 19.22
C GLN A 140 -27.45 2.55 19.94
N ARG A 141 -26.83 1.47 19.45
CA ARG A 141 -25.60 0.92 20.07
C ARG A 141 -24.50 0.65 19.03
N PRO A 142 -23.25 1.09 19.30
CA PRO A 142 -22.13 0.88 18.39
C PRO A 142 -21.68 -0.58 18.41
N VAL A 143 -21.61 -1.23 17.24
CA VAL A 143 -20.98 -2.54 17.03
C VAL A 143 -19.60 -2.30 16.43
N PRO A 144 -18.51 -2.50 17.20
CA PRO A 144 -17.16 -2.43 16.66
C PRO A 144 -16.86 -3.72 15.92
N ALA A 145 -16.94 -3.72 14.60
CA ALA A 145 -16.30 -4.76 13.80
C ALA A 145 -14.88 -4.29 13.51
N LYS A 146 -13.87 -5.09 13.84
CA LYS A 146 -12.48 -4.76 13.54
C LYS A 146 -11.98 -5.72 12.48
N TRP A 147 -11.59 -5.22 11.32
CA TRP A 147 -11.11 -6.04 10.22
C TRP A 147 -9.62 -5.80 10.01
N ASN A 148 -8.85 -6.87 10.17
CA ASN A 148 -7.43 -6.89 9.87
C ASN A 148 -7.22 -7.59 8.53
N THR A 149 -6.60 -6.92 7.57
CA THR A 149 -6.31 -7.47 6.25
C THR A 149 -4.81 -7.64 6.09
N PHE A 150 -4.40 -8.79 5.58
CA PHE A 150 -3.06 -9.02 5.07
C PHE A 150 -3.15 -9.42 3.60
N SER A 151 -2.35 -8.80 2.74
CA SER A 151 -2.34 -9.14 1.32
C SER A 151 -0.93 -9.06 0.75
N GLY A 152 -0.71 -9.85 -0.30
CA GLY A 152 0.50 -9.84 -1.11
C GLY A 152 0.12 -9.88 -2.58
N THR A 153 0.71 -8.97 -3.36
CA THR A 153 0.53 -8.91 -4.81
C THR A 153 1.89 -9.03 -5.49
N VAL A 154 1.95 -9.82 -6.54
CA VAL A 154 3.11 -9.94 -7.41
C VAL A 154 2.72 -9.58 -8.83
N GLY A 155 3.65 -9.03 -9.59
CA GLY A 155 3.43 -8.64 -10.97
C GLY A 155 4.61 -9.02 -11.87
N ILE A 156 4.29 -9.47 -13.08
CA ILE A 156 5.27 -9.70 -14.14
C ILE A 156 4.84 -8.85 -15.34
N GLY A 157 5.71 -7.95 -15.77
CA GLY A 157 5.45 -7.04 -16.88
C GLY A 157 6.56 -7.01 -17.90
N TRP A 158 6.34 -6.29 -19.00
CA TRP A 158 7.30 -6.14 -20.07
C TRP A 158 7.47 -4.67 -20.45
N ASP A 159 8.70 -4.16 -20.49
CA ASP A 159 8.95 -2.76 -20.82
C ASP A 159 8.98 -2.53 -22.34
N PHE A 160 7.99 -1.80 -22.85
CA PHE A 160 8.00 -1.22 -24.18
C PHE A 160 8.49 0.23 -24.10
N ARG A 161 9.75 0.45 -24.48
CA ARG A 161 10.34 1.79 -24.47
C ARG A 161 9.77 2.61 -25.63
N ILE A 162 9.06 3.68 -25.31
CA ILE A 162 8.57 4.66 -26.29
C ILE A 162 9.70 5.65 -26.59
N THR A 163 10.40 6.11 -25.56
CA THR A 163 11.60 6.95 -25.66
C THR A 163 12.68 6.43 -24.70
N ASN A 164 13.79 7.17 -24.59
CA ASN A 164 14.83 6.87 -23.60
C ASN A 164 14.38 7.11 -22.15
N GLU A 165 13.33 7.93 -21.97
CA GLU A 165 12.84 8.39 -20.66
C GLU A 165 11.39 7.91 -20.40
N LEU A 166 10.67 7.41 -21.41
CA LEU A 166 9.27 6.99 -21.31
C LEU A 166 9.09 5.51 -21.66
N VAL A 167 8.46 4.75 -20.76
CA VAL A 167 8.21 3.31 -20.89
C VAL A 167 6.74 3.01 -20.69
N PHE A 168 6.14 2.29 -21.63
CA PHE A 168 4.85 1.65 -21.46
C PHE A 168 5.05 0.21 -21.00
N ARG A 169 4.36 -0.19 -19.94
CA ARG A 169 4.56 -1.46 -19.26
C ARG A 169 3.20 -2.09 -18.94
N PRO A 170 2.72 -3.04 -19.76
CA PRO A 170 1.68 -3.96 -19.33
C PRO A 170 2.24 -4.93 -18.28
N ILE A 171 1.44 -5.24 -17.28
CA ILE A 171 1.78 -6.08 -16.13
C ILE A 171 0.64 -7.07 -15.92
N LEU A 172 0.97 -8.34 -15.76
CA LEU A 172 0.06 -9.35 -15.25
C LEU A 172 0.23 -9.40 -13.73
N ASN A 173 -0.86 -9.24 -12.98
CA ASN A 173 -0.87 -9.20 -11.52
C ASN A 173 -1.56 -10.43 -10.94
N GLY A 174 -1.01 -10.95 -9.85
CA GLY A 174 -1.61 -11.99 -9.02
C GLY A 174 -1.56 -11.60 -7.55
N THR A 175 -2.64 -11.87 -6.83
CA THR A 175 -2.82 -11.45 -5.44
C THR A 175 -3.27 -12.62 -4.58
N ILE A 176 -2.82 -12.64 -3.33
CA ILE A 176 -3.37 -13.47 -2.27
C ILE A 176 -3.56 -12.61 -1.02
N GLY A 177 -4.57 -12.88 -0.23
CA GLY A 177 -4.73 -12.22 1.05
C GLY A 177 -5.75 -12.87 1.94
N ARG A 178 -5.83 -12.36 3.16
CA ARG A 178 -6.71 -12.81 4.22
C ARG A 178 -7.28 -11.61 4.93
N VAL A 179 -8.59 -11.62 5.14
CA VAL A 179 -9.26 -10.68 6.04
C VAL A 179 -9.75 -11.44 7.26
N SER A 180 -9.42 -10.95 8.45
CA SER A 180 -9.82 -11.54 9.73
C SER A 180 -10.61 -10.53 10.54
N SER A 181 -11.72 -10.98 11.12
CA SER A 181 -12.54 -10.15 12.01
C SER A 181 -12.19 -10.40 13.48
N ASP A 182 -11.78 -9.37 14.21
CA ASP A 182 -11.66 -9.40 15.67
C ASP A 182 -13.01 -9.00 16.28
N LEU A 183 -13.94 -9.94 16.38
CA LEU A 183 -15.21 -9.75 17.08
C LEU A 183 -15.16 -10.49 18.42
N LYS A 184 -14.51 -9.88 19.42
CA LYS A 184 -14.86 -10.15 20.82
C LYS A 184 -16.19 -9.46 21.13
N VAL A 185 -17.27 -9.95 20.56
CA VAL A 185 -18.61 -9.65 21.08
C VAL A 185 -18.70 -10.34 22.43
N GLY A 186 -19.05 -9.58 23.48
CA GLY A 186 -19.12 -10.10 24.84
C GLY A 186 -19.95 -11.38 24.91
N GLN A 187 -19.37 -12.43 25.48
CA GLN A 187 -19.95 -13.77 25.67
C GLN A 187 -21.16 -13.84 26.61
N SER A 188 -21.90 -12.75 26.77
CA SER A 188 -23.15 -12.73 27.52
C SER A 188 -24.22 -12.11 26.63
N ILE A 189 -25.26 -12.91 26.33
CA ILE A 189 -26.52 -12.54 25.63
C ILE A 189 -26.61 -12.97 24.15
N PHE A 190 -26.14 -14.17 23.79
CA PHE A 190 -26.74 -14.93 22.67
C PHE A 190 -26.84 -16.41 23.06
N ASN A 191 -27.82 -16.73 23.91
CA ASN A 191 -28.24 -18.10 24.13
C ASN A 191 -29.56 -18.31 23.39
N ARG A 192 -29.58 -19.34 22.53
CA ARG A 192 -30.69 -19.80 21.66
C ARG A 192 -30.99 -18.92 20.44
N ILE A 193 -30.22 -19.13 19.37
CA ILE A 193 -30.60 -19.94 18.20
C ILE A 193 -29.30 -20.15 17.40
N THR A 194 -28.85 -21.41 17.32
CA THR A 194 -27.64 -21.78 16.60
C THR A 194 -27.93 -21.75 15.10
N ASP A 195 -27.60 -20.64 14.45
CA ASP A 195 -27.57 -20.54 12.99
C ASP A 195 -26.12 -20.46 12.50
N ARG A 196 -25.75 -21.40 11.62
CA ARG A 196 -24.39 -21.54 11.04
C ARG A 196 -23.91 -20.32 10.23
N ASN A 197 -24.77 -19.32 10.03
CA ASN A 197 -24.50 -18.10 9.27
C ASN A 197 -23.86 -16.98 10.10
N LEU A 198 -23.88 -17.06 11.44
CA LEU A 198 -23.30 -16.04 12.33
C LEU A 198 -21.88 -16.37 12.82
N GLN A 199 -21.38 -17.58 12.55
CA GLN A 199 -20.06 -18.04 13.01
C GLN A 199 -18.89 -17.30 12.35
N PHE A 200 -19.11 -16.73 11.15
CA PHE A 200 -18.14 -15.83 10.51
C PHE A 200 -17.96 -14.51 11.29
N LEU A 201 -19.02 -14.04 11.96
CA LEU A 201 -18.97 -12.80 12.75
C LEU A 201 -18.35 -13.01 14.12
N GLU A 202 -18.22 -14.23 14.65
CA GLU A 202 -17.66 -14.43 16.00
C GLU A 202 -16.15 -14.72 16.01
N ASN A 203 -15.57 -15.20 14.90
CA ASN A 203 -14.12 -15.45 14.73
C ASN A 203 -13.74 -15.79 13.26
N GLY A 204 -14.47 -15.29 12.28
CA GLY A 204 -14.30 -15.66 10.87
C GLY A 204 -13.08 -15.03 10.21
N SER A 205 -12.43 -15.81 9.35
CA SER A 205 -11.45 -15.32 8.40
C SER A 205 -11.88 -15.66 6.98
N LEU A 206 -11.63 -14.75 6.05
CA LEU A 206 -11.90 -14.91 4.63
C LEU A 206 -10.58 -14.85 3.88
N ASP A 207 -10.16 -15.97 3.31
CA ASP A 207 -9.01 -16.03 2.42
C ASP A 207 -9.47 -15.69 1.00
N ALA A 208 -8.65 -14.95 0.25
CA ALA A 208 -8.95 -14.48 -1.10
C ALA A 208 -7.74 -14.59 -2.01
N TYR A 209 -7.96 -15.00 -3.25
CA TYR A 209 -6.98 -14.90 -4.32
C TYR A 209 -7.50 -13.94 -5.39
N GLY A 210 -6.58 -13.37 -6.14
CA GLY A 210 -6.94 -12.52 -7.27
C GLY A 210 -5.97 -12.61 -8.41
N TYR A 211 -6.45 -12.20 -9.57
CA TYR A 211 -5.68 -12.10 -10.79
C TYR A 211 -6.23 -10.95 -11.64
N GLY A 212 -5.36 -10.37 -12.44
CA GLY A 212 -5.72 -9.25 -13.29
C GLY A 212 -4.50 -8.65 -13.93
N GLY A 213 -4.58 -7.37 -14.28
CA GLY A 213 -3.46 -6.69 -14.90
C GLY A 213 -3.44 -5.20 -14.65
N SER A 214 -2.28 -4.63 -14.93
CA SER A 214 -2.05 -3.20 -14.88
C SER A 214 -1.41 -2.72 -16.16
N LEU A 215 -1.74 -1.51 -16.58
CA LEU A 215 -1.02 -0.75 -17.59
C LEU A 215 -0.32 0.40 -16.89
N MET A 216 0.98 0.52 -17.12
CA MET A 216 1.80 1.52 -16.46
C MET A 216 2.58 2.33 -17.50
N LEU A 217 2.60 3.64 -17.34
CA LEU A 217 3.43 4.56 -18.09
C LEU A 217 4.45 5.18 -17.12
N ASP A 218 5.71 4.79 -17.26
CA ASP A 218 6.85 5.19 -16.44
C ASP A 218 7.62 6.29 -17.18
N TYR A 219 7.76 7.47 -16.57
CA TYR A 219 8.57 8.57 -17.08
C TYR A 219 9.69 8.90 -16.10
N GLU A 220 10.93 8.78 -16.55
CA GLU A 220 12.13 9.05 -15.77
C GLU A 220 13.02 10.09 -16.45
N HIS A 221 13.16 11.26 -15.84
CA HIS A 221 13.96 12.34 -16.38
C HIS A 221 15.05 12.73 -15.39
N TYR A 222 16.27 12.23 -15.62
CA TYR A 222 17.40 12.46 -14.73
C TYR A 222 18.38 13.45 -15.35
N ARG A 223 18.65 14.52 -14.63
CA ARG A 223 19.66 15.55 -14.94
C ARG A 223 20.62 15.66 -13.75
N ASP A 224 21.70 16.41 -13.92
CA ASP A 224 22.74 16.49 -12.87
C ASP A 224 22.29 17.31 -11.66
N ASN A 225 21.33 18.22 -11.86
CA ASN A 225 20.80 19.14 -10.86
C ASN A 225 19.38 18.81 -10.39
N TYR A 226 18.65 17.92 -11.08
CA TYR A 226 17.34 17.46 -10.63
C TYR A 226 16.96 16.11 -11.26
N GLU A 227 16.05 15.40 -10.60
CA GLU A 227 15.47 14.16 -11.10
C GLU A 227 13.94 14.25 -10.99
N ILE A 228 13.25 13.86 -12.07
CA ILE A 228 11.80 13.72 -12.11
C ILE A 228 11.46 12.25 -12.35
N ASP A 229 10.50 11.75 -11.61
CA ASP A 229 9.83 10.48 -11.87
C ASP A 229 8.33 10.75 -11.97
N ALA A 230 7.64 10.15 -12.94
CA ALA A 230 6.20 10.17 -13.03
C ALA A 230 5.68 8.80 -13.49
N GLU A 231 4.73 8.25 -12.75
CA GLU A 231 4.10 6.95 -13.04
C GLU A 231 2.59 7.15 -13.16
N LEU A 232 2.03 6.83 -14.32
CA LEU A 232 0.59 6.72 -14.52
C LEU A 232 0.25 5.23 -14.61
N ARG A 233 -0.63 4.75 -13.74
CA ARG A 233 -1.02 3.34 -13.66
C ARG A 233 -2.54 3.21 -13.74
N ALA A 234 -3.00 2.25 -14.53
CA ALA A 234 -4.37 1.76 -14.52
C ALA A 234 -4.35 0.28 -14.14
N THR A 235 -5.13 -0.14 -13.15
CA THR A 235 -5.15 -1.50 -12.61
C THR A 235 -6.57 -2.04 -12.60
N ASP A 236 -6.71 -3.32 -12.96
CA ASP A 236 -7.94 -4.08 -12.85
C ASP A 236 -7.61 -5.50 -12.35
N ILE A 237 -7.97 -5.80 -11.09
CA ILE A 237 -7.71 -7.09 -10.44
C ILE A 237 -9.01 -7.65 -9.88
N TYR A 238 -9.39 -8.84 -10.34
CA TYR A 238 -10.52 -9.60 -9.81
C TYR A 238 -10.09 -10.39 -8.57
N LEU A 239 -10.86 -10.28 -7.49
CA LEU A 239 -10.69 -11.03 -6.24
C LEU A 239 -11.83 -12.01 -6.04
N ARG A 240 -11.51 -13.20 -5.53
CA ARG A 240 -12.49 -14.23 -5.15
C ARG A 240 -12.06 -14.90 -3.84
N SER A 241 -13.02 -15.11 -2.94
CA SER A 241 -12.75 -15.85 -1.72
C SER A 241 -12.59 -17.36 -1.97
N PHE A 242 -11.83 -18.02 -1.10
CA PHE A 242 -11.64 -19.46 -1.08
C PHE A 242 -11.43 -19.95 0.35
N GLY A 243 -11.58 -21.27 0.59
CA GLY A 243 -11.22 -21.89 1.86
C GLY A 243 -11.91 -21.32 3.11
N SER A 244 -13.05 -20.65 2.94
CA SER A 244 -13.78 -20.01 4.03
C SER A 244 -14.19 -21.03 5.09
N SER A 245 -14.27 -20.60 6.35
CA SER A 245 -14.72 -21.44 7.48
C SER A 245 -16.15 -21.98 7.33
N SER A 246 -16.90 -21.51 6.34
CA SER A 246 -18.21 -22.03 5.92
C SER A 246 -18.29 -21.99 4.39
N GLU A 247 -18.70 -23.10 3.76
CA GLU A 247 -18.92 -23.21 2.30
C GLU A 247 -19.96 -22.19 1.78
N ALA A 248 -20.80 -21.63 2.67
CA ALA A 248 -21.82 -20.64 2.35
C ALA A 248 -21.27 -19.20 2.17
N VAL A 249 -19.98 -18.95 2.46
CA VAL A 249 -19.36 -17.61 2.42
C VAL A 249 -18.44 -17.48 1.21
N GLN A 250 -19.04 -17.34 0.02
CA GLN A 250 -18.30 -17.02 -1.22
C GLN A 250 -18.51 -15.56 -1.61
N GLY A 251 -17.40 -14.82 -1.69
CA GLY A 251 -17.36 -13.42 -2.08
C GLY A 251 -16.51 -13.19 -3.32
N SER A 252 -16.77 -12.07 -4.00
CA SER A 252 -15.98 -11.54 -5.10
C SER A 252 -15.94 -10.02 -5.05
N ALA A 253 -14.84 -9.41 -5.48
CA ALA A 253 -14.73 -7.96 -5.64
C ALA A 253 -13.76 -7.61 -6.77
N MET A 254 -13.94 -6.45 -7.39
CA MET A 254 -13.00 -5.89 -8.35
C MET A 254 -12.19 -4.74 -7.76
N ALA A 255 -10.86 -4.85 -7.82
CA ALA A 255 -9.94 -3.77 -7.48
C ALA A 255 -9.60 -2.99 -8.76
N GLN A 256 -10.34 -1.91 -9.01
CA GLN A 256 -10.16 -1.05 -10.19
C GLN A 256 -9.68 0.34 -9.76
N GLN A 257 -8.57 0.79 -10.33
CA GLN A 257 -7.95 2.06 -9.96
C GLN A 257 -7.17 2.68 -11.11
N VAL A 258 -7.20 4.01 -11.20
CA VAL A 258 -6.23 4.80 -11.96
C VAL A 258 -5.46 5.67 -10.97
N SER A 259 -4.13 5.62 -11.03
CA SER A 259 -3.25 6.41 -10.18
C SER A 259 -2.19 7.15 -10.97
N LEU A 260 -1.89 8.37 -10.54
CA LEU A 260 -0.78 9.18 -11.00
C LEU A 260 0.11 9.46 -9.80
N TRP A 261 1.38 9.07 -9.89
CA TRP A 261 2.38 9.39 -8.90
C TRP A 261 3.51 10.17 -9.56
N THR A 262 4.02 11.20 -8.89
CA THR A 262 5.11 12.02 -9.37
C THR A 262 6.06 12.35 -8.25
N ARG A 263 7.34 12.49 -8.59
CA ARG A 263 8.40 12.85 -7.67
C ARG A 263 9.38 13.80 -8.32
N TRP A 264 9.73 14.84 -7.57
CA TRP A 264 10.80 15.76 -7.90
C TRP A 264 11.89 15.66 -6.83
N ARG A 265 13.15 15.62 -7.26
CA ARG A 265 14.32 15.61 -6.38
C ARG A 265 15.34 16.63 -6.85
N ALA A 266 15.86 17.44 -5.95
CA ALA A 266 16.98 18.34 -6.26
C ALA A 266 17.84 18.63 -5.01
N PRO A 267 19.10 19.06 -5.18
CA PRO A 267 19.99 19.39 -4.06
C PRO A 267 19.43 20.52 -3.17
N THR A 268 19.65 20.42 -1.86
CA THR A 268 19.33 21.50 -0.90
C THR A 268 20.45 22.53 -0.77
N GLY A 269 21.65 22.20 -1.26
CA GLY A 269 22.90 22.93 -1.00
C GLY A 269 23.70 22.37 0.19
N TRP A 270 23.08 21.58 1.07
CA TRP A 270 23.78 20.88 2.14
C TRP A 270 24.45 19.60 1.65
N HIS A 271 25.48 19.17 2.34
CA HIS A 271 26.24 17.97 2.02
C HIS A 271 26.35 17.05 3.24
N ALA A 272 26.24 15.75 3.01
CA ALA A 272 26.49 14.69 3.98
C ALA A 272 27.01 13.46 3.23
N LEU A 273 27.90 12.67 3.84
CA LEU A 273 28.47 11.46 3.23
C LEU A 273 29.12 11.73 1.85
N ASP A 274 29.78 12.88 1.72
CA ASP A 274 30.43 13.36 0.48
C ASP A 274 29.49 13.50 -0.73
N ARG A 275 28.19 13.62 -0.46
CA ARG A 275 27.14 13.82 -1.47
C ARG A 275 26.19 14.95 -1.06
N PRO A 276 25.54 15.62 -2.01
CA PRO A 276 24.51 16.61 -1.68
C PRO A 276 23.30 15.92 -1.06
N ILE A 277 22.78 16.51 0.02
CA ILE A 277 21.46 16.17 0.54
C ILE A 277 20.43 16.69 -0.46
N ARG A 278 19.41 15.88 -0.77
CA ARG A 278 18.35 16.26 -1.71
C ARG A 278 17.04 16.46 -0.98
N TYR A 279 16.30 17.51 -1.34
CA TYR A 279 14.88 17.59 -0.99
C TYR A 279 14.09 16.77 -1.99
N VAL A 280 12.97 16.23 -1.53
CA VAL A 280 12.09 15.40 -2.33
C VAL A 280 10.67 15.94 -2.17
N LEU A 281 10.02 16.20 -3.30
CA LEU A 281 8.61 16.56 -3.37
C LEU A 281 7.89 15.41 -4.07
N GLU A 282 6.74 15.02 -3.55
CA GLU A 282 5.90 13.99 -4.16
C GLU A 282 4.46 14.46 -4.27
N PHE A 283 3.83 14.11 -5.39
CA PHE A 283 2.39 14.26 -5.58
C PHE A 283 1.85 12.91 -6.03
N ALA A 284 0.75 12.48 -5.43
CA ALA A 284 0.02 11.29 -5.85
C ALA A 284 -1.48 11.59 -5.94
N TYR A 285 -2.13 11.02 -6.94
CA TYR A 285 -3.57 11.03 -7.11
C TYR A 285 -4.03 9.61 -7.44
N SER A 286 -5.14 9.18 -6.86
CA SER A 286 -5.75 7.88 -7.08
C SER A 286 -7.24 8.03 -7.21
N HIS A 287 -7.83 7.41 -8.23
CA HIS A 287 -9.27 7.30 -8.43
C HIS A 287 -9.66 5.83 -8.44
N TYR A 288 -10.65 5.47 -7.64
CA TYR A 288 -11.16 4.12 -7.47
C TYR A 288 -12.46 3.94 -8.25
N PHE A 289 -12.62 2.79 -8.88
CA PHE A 289 -13.79 2.44 -9.66
C PHE A 289 -14.41 1.13 -9.16
N GLY A 290 -15.59 0.78 -9.68
CA GLY A 290 -16.24 -0.49 -9.40
C GLY A 290 -16.46 -0.72 -7.90
N ASP A 291 -16.14 -1.93 -7.44
CA ASP A 291 -16.35 -2.33 -6.05
C ASP A 291 -15.42 -1.61 -5.06
N SER A 292 -14.32 -0.99 -5.52
CA SER A 292 -13.45 -0.18 -4.65
C SER A 292 -14.01 1.21 -4.38
N ALA A 293 -14.88 1.74 -5.26
CA ALA A 293 -15.39 3.10 -5.13
C ALA A 293 -16.38 3.22 -3.96
N GLY A 294 -16.11 4.13 -3.02
CA GLY A 294 -17.08 4.53 -1.99
C GLY A 294 -17.16 3.60 -0.80
N VAL A 295 -16.46 2.45 -0.81
CA VAL A 295 -16.44 1.46 0.28
C VAL A 295 -15.96 2.08 1.60
N LEU A 296 -14.96 2.95 1.52
CA LEU A 296 -14.43 3.69 2.67
C LEU A 296 -15.00 5.12 2.77
N GLY A 297 -16.03 5.45 1.98
CA GLY A 297 -16.66 6.77 1.94
C GLY A 297 -16.01 7.77 0.98
N PHE A 298 -15.06 7.34 0.16
CA PHE A 298 -14.38 8.15 -0.85
C PHE A 298 -14.13 7.36 -2.15
N ASN A 299 -14.05 8.08 -3.27
CA ASN A 299 -13.71 7.52 -4.59
C ASN A 299 -12.34 7.97 -5.07
N GLU A 300 -11.71 8.90 -4.37
CA GLU A 300 -10.43 9.45 -4.75
C GLU A 300 -9.58 9.83 -3.53
N LEU A 301 -8.27 9.73 -3.70
CA LEU A 301 -7.28 10.18 -2.73
C LEU A 301 -6.19 10.96 -3.44
N THR A 302 -5.85 12.11 -2.87
CA THR A 302 -4.72 12.95 -3.27
C THR A 302 -3.72 12.99 -2.12
N SER A 303 -2.43 13.00 -2.44
CA SER A 303 -1.35 13.09 -1.47
C SER A 303 -0.30 14.08 -1.92
N LEU A 304 0.14 14.95 -1.00
CA LEU A 304 1.27 15.85 -1.17
C LEU A 304 2.34 15.52 -0.16
N GLY A 305 3.57 15.30 -0.63
CA GLY A 305 4.69 14.81 0.15
C GLY A 305 5.90 15.71 0.10
N VAL A 306 6.59 15.82 1.23
CA VAL A 306 7.91 16.45 1.33
C VAL A 306 8.85 15.51 2.09
N GLY A 307 10.13 15.55 1.76
CA GLY A 307 11.12 14.75 2.46
C GLY A 307 12.54 15.06 2.07
N LEU A 308 13.45 14.26 2.64
CA LEU A 308 14.88 14.36 2.45
C LEU A 308 15.45 13.03 2.02
N GLU A 309 16.45 13.09 1.15
CA GLU A 309 17.21 11.94 0.71
C GLU A 309 18.70 12.12 1.00
N LEU A 310 19.28 11.09 1.57
CA LEU A 310 20.71 10.94 1.80
C LEU A 310 21.28 9.95 0.78
N ASP A 311 22.35 10.35 0.11
CA ASP A 311 23.08 9.52 -0.85
C ASP A 311 24.41 9.08 -0.22
N SER A 312 24.55 7.78 -0.01
CA SER A 312 25.70 7.12 0.58
C SER A 312 26.51 6.32 -0.45
N SER A 313 26.21 6.48 -1.75
CA SER A 313 26.83 5.73 -2.86
C SER A 313 28.35 5.89 -2.98
N ARG A 314 28.94 6.86 -2.28
CA ARG A 314 30.39 7.03 -2.21
C ARG A 314 31.07 5.90 -1.43
N TYR A 315 30.36 5.29 -0.49
CA TYR A 315 30.88 4.24 0.39
C TYR A 315 30.48 2.86 -0.15
N PRO A 316 31.29 1.81 0.06
CA PRO A 316 31.00 0.45 -0.40
C PRO A 316 29.96 -0.22 0.51
N ILE A 317 28.78 0.38 0.63
CA ILE A 317 27.66 -0.11 1.43
C ILE A 317 26.51 -0.53 0.53
N ILE A 318 25.73 -1.49 1.01
CA ILE A 318 24.63 -2.11 0.25
C ILE A 318 23.50 -1.12 -0.02
N VAL A 319 23.29 -0.17 0.88
CA VAL A 319 22.22 0.84 0.79
C VAL A 319 22.84 2.13 0.28
N THR A 320 22.56 2.49 -0.96
CA THR A 320 23.18 3.63 -1.63
C THR A 320 22.39 4.91 -1.46
N ARG A 321 21.08 4.83 -1.25
CA ARG A 321 20.22 5.98 -0.99
C ARG A 321 19.18 5.64 0.07
N THR A 322 18.93 6.59 0.95
CA THR A 322 17.92 6.48 2.00
C THR A 322 17.05 7.73 1.99
N ARG A 323 15.74 7.55 2.00
CA ARG A 323 14.77 8.65 1.97
C ARG A 323 13.76 8.53 3.09
N ALA A 324 13.48 9.66 3.73
CA ALA A 324 12.36 9.82 4.65
C ALA A 324 11.39 10.85 4.07
N MET A 325 10.10 10.54 4.11
CA MET A 325 9.01 11.35 3.55
C MET A 325 7.88 11.49 4.57
N VAL A 326 7.27 12.68 4.62
CA VAL A 326 5.97 12.92 5.25
C VAL A 326 5.00 13.34 4.16
N ARG A 327 3.79 12.79 4.18
CA ARG A 327 2.75 13.08 3.21
C ARG A 327 1.46 13.47 3.90
N TYR A 328 0.82 14.52 3.41
CA TYR A 328 -0.55 14.85 3.76
C TYR A 328 -1.47 14.27 2.70
N VAL A 329 -2.44 13.46 3.13
CA VAL A 329 -3.38 12.74 2.27
C VAL A 329 -4.76 13.31 2.48
N PHE A 330 -5.52 13.53 1.41
CA PHE A 330 -6.85 14.12 1.46
C PHE A 330 -7.72 13.66 0.28
N GLY A 331 -9.02 13.64 0.48
CA GLY A 331 -10.04 13.32 -0.52
C GLY A 331 -11.41 13.79 -0.04
N HIS A 332 -12.48 13.35 -0.69
CA HIS A 332 -13.82 13.70 -0.25
C HIS A 332 -14.10 13.18 1.17
N ASN A 333 -14.33 14.08 2.13
CA ASN A 333 -14.60 13.79 3.55
C ASN A 333 -13.53 12.96 4.29
N VAL A 334 -12.31 12.92 3.75
CA VAL A 334 -11.24 12.07 4.26
C VAL A 334 -9.91 12.81 4.26
N HIS A 335 -9.13 12.68 5.32
CA HIS A 335 -7.77 13.22 5.38
C HIS A 335 -6.88 12.40 6.29
N GLY A 336 -5.57 12.52 6.14
CA GLY A 336 -4.62 11.66 6.81
C GLY A 336 -3.19 12.13 6.66
N VAL A 337 -2.30 11.42 7.36
CA VAL A 337 -0.85 11.61 7.25
C VAL A 337 -0.22 10.25 6.95
N SER A 338 0.78 10.26 6.08
CA SER A 338 1.58 9.09 5.75
C SER A 338 3.06 9.36 5.99
N PHE A 339 3.74 8.36 6.55
CA PHE A 339 5.19 8.37 6.74
C PHE A 339 5.80 7.33 5.80
N GLY A 340 6.71 7.80 4.95
CA GLY A 340 7.43 6.99 3.98
C GLY A 340 8.89 6.83 4.35
N PHE A 341 9.39 5.61 4.19
CA PHE A 341 10.81 5.33 4.20
C PHE A 341 11.17 4.54 2.93
N ALA A 342 12.20 4.93 2.21
CA ALA A 342 12.63 4.25 1.00
C ALA A 342 14.14 4.05 1.00
N MET A 343 14.56 2.91 0.42
CA MET A 343 15.97 2.54 0.32
C MET A 343 16.26 2.08 -1.11
N SER A 344 17.41 2.49 -1.62
CA SER A 344 17.94 2.03 -2.90
C SER A 344 19.23 1.24 -2.69
N PHE A 345 19.44 0.28 -3.57
CA PHE A 345 20.51 -0.70 -3.52
C PHE A 345 21.29 -0.66 -4.83
#